data_AF-A0A662Q6H2-F1
#
_entry.id   AF-A0A662Q6H2-F1
#
_cell.length_a   1.000
_cell.length_b   1.000
_cell.length_c   1.000
_cell.angle_alpha   90.00
_cell.angle_beta   90.00
_cell.angle_gamma   90.00
#
_symmetry.space_group_name_H-M   'P 1'
#
loop_
_entity.id
_entity.type
_entity.pdbx_description
1 polymer ?
#
loop_
_entity_poly.entity_id
_entity_poly.type
_entity_poly.pdbx_seq_one_letter_code
_entity_poly.pdbx_strand_id
1 'polypeptide(L)'
;FIYVPIDFAPKSGSNLVIRSKSVDLIALLETGALDYAFEYKSVAIQHGLKYVELPAEVDLSDPRLDELYQKIHVYLFYKTEKQGEIVGQSIVYGLTIPRCCQNKELAIRFVNFLLSDAGREIFDESGQPFLEKIEVSGEVPNGIELG
;
A
#
# COMPACT_ATOMS: atom_id res chain seq x y z
N PHE A 1 0.03 17.64 11.74
CA PHE A 1 -1.30 17.11 11.42
C PHE A 1 -1.88 17.85 10.22
N ILE A 2 -2.76 17.20 9.45
CA ILE A 2 -3.39 17.69 8.22
C ILE A 2 -4.90 17.47 8.35
N TYR A 3 -5.70 18.51 8.08
CA TYR A 3 -7.16 18.40 8.05
C TYR A 3 -7.65 18.42 6.61
N VAL A 4 -8.39 17.38 6.20
CA VAL A 4 -9.03 17.33 4.88
C VAL A 4 -10.47 17.83 5.02
N PRO A 5 -10.87 18.92 4.36
CA PRO A 5 -12.24 19.44 4.45
C PRO A 5 -13.31 18.42 4.03
N ILE A 6 -14.52 18.52 4.61
CA ILE A 6 -15.70 17.70 4.23
C ILE A 6 -16.00 17.83 2.73
N ASP A 7 -15.93 19.07 2.24
CA ASP A 7 -16.08 19.41 0.84
C ASP A 7 -14.69 19.76 0.28
N PHE A 8 -13.96 18.72 -0.12
CA PHE A 8 -12.63 18.86 -0.68
C PHE A 8 -12.70 18.72 -2.21
N ALA A 9 -12.51 19.85 -2.88
CA ALA A 9 -12.39 19.92 -4.34
C ALA A 9 -11.20 20.83 -4.72
N PRO A 10 -10.57 20.60 -5.89
CA PRO A 10 -9.60 21.54 -6.43
C PRO A 10 -10.24 22.93 -6.57
N LYS A 11 -9.47 23.98 -6.28
CA LYS A 11 -9.91 25.35 -6.54
C LYS A 11 -10.15 25.55 -8.04
N SER A 12 -11.10 26.41 -8.39
CA SER A 12 -11.31 26.79 -9.80
C SER A 12 -10.02 27.36 -10.41
N GLY A 13 -9.67 26.88 -11.60
CA GLY A 13 -8.40 27.22 -12.28
C GLY A 13 -7.17 26.48 -11.76
N SER A 14 -7.31 25.55 -10.82
CA SER A 14 -6.22 24.67 -10.39
C SER A 14 -5.96 23.55 -11.41
N ASN A 15 -4.70 23.19 -11.58
CA ASN A 15 -4.28 22.00 -12.35
C ASN A 15 -4.34 20.71 -11.50
N LEU A 16 -4.83 20.77 -10.26
CA LEU A 16 -4.95 19.60 -9.39
C LEU A 16 -6.13 18.73 -9.85
N VAL A 17 -5.85 17.47 -10.13
CA VAL A 17 -6.88 16.47 -10.43
C VAL A 17 -7.01 15.52 -9.26
N ILE A 18 -8.25 15.35 -8.77
CA ILE A 18 -8.60 14.39 -7.71
C ILE A 18 -9.55 13.36 -8.29
N ARG A 19 -9.34 12.09 -7.92
CA ARG A 19 -10.19 10.94 -8.28
C ARG A 19 -10.50 10.13 -7.03
N SER A 20 -11.55 9.32 -7.13
CA SER A 20 -11.99 8.44 -6.05
C SER A 20 -11.00 7.30 -5.80
N LYS A 21 -10.33 6.81 -6.85
CA LYS A 21 -9.30 5.78 -6.77
C LYS A 21 -8.04 6.25 -7.48
N SER A 22 -6.88 5.85 -6.96
CA SER A 22 -5.59 6.23 -7.54
C SER A 22 -5.47 5.72 -8.98
N VAL A 23 -5.88 4.47 -9.24
CA VAL A 23 -5.86 3.85 -10.58
C VAL A 23 -6.62 4.62 -11.67
N ASP A 24 -7.57 5.47 -11.29
CA ASP A 24 -8.30 6.33 -12.24
C ASP A 24 -7.40 7.44 -12.82
N LEU A 25 -6.24 7.70 -12.21
CA LEU A 25 -5.24 8.66 -12.66
C LEU A 25 -4.32 8.08 -13.74
N ILE A 26 -4.22 6.75 -13.87
CA ILE A 26 -3.30 6.07 -14.80
C ILE A 26 -3.59 6.47 -16.24
N ALA A 27 -4.84 6.40 -16.67
CA ALA A 27 -5.22 6.78 -18.03
C ALA A 27 -4.89 8.26 -18.35
N LEU A 28 -4.91 9.13 -17.33
CA LEU A 28 -4.55 10.54 -17.49
C LEU A 28 -3.03 10.73 -17.65
N LEU A 29 -2.23 9.91 -16.97
CA LEU A 29 -0.77 9.88 -17.16
C LEU A 29 -0.41 9.35 -18.56
N GLU A 30 -1.01 8.23 -18.97
CA GLU A 30 -0.74 7.60 -20.27
C GLU A 30 -1.11 8.49 -21.45
N THR A 31 -2.17 9.29 -21.30
CA THR A 31 -2.61 10.26 -22.34
C THR A 31 -1.87 11.59 -22.28
N GLY A 32 -1.01 11.80 -21.27
CA GLY A 32 -0.32 13.07 -21.04
C GLY A 32 -1.23 14.20 -20.56
N ALA A 33 -2.45 13.87 -20.11
CA ALA A 33 -3.37 14.82 -19.47
C ALA A 33 -2.93 15.18 -18.04
N LEU A 34 -2.08 14.35 -17.43
CA LEU A 34 -1.37 14.64 -16.19
C LEU A 34 0.13 14.51 -16.41
N ASP A 35 0.88 15.46 -15.83
CA ASP A 35 2.35 15.40 -15.82
C ASP A 35 2.88 14.42 -14.76
N TYR A 36 2.23 14.37 -13.59
CA TYR A 36 2.61 13.54 -12.44
C TYR A 36 1.38 13.11 -11.63
N ALA A 37 1.48 11.97 -10.94
CA ALA A 37 0.53 11.52 -9.93
C ALA A 37 1.26 10.83 -8.77
N PHE A 38 0.65 10.81 -7.59
CA PHE A 38 1.09 9.98 -6.48
C PHE A 38 0.48 8.58 -6.63
N GLU A 39 1.32 7.56 -6.75
CA GLU A 39 0.93 6.16 -6.91
C GLU A 39 1.94 5.23 -6.23
N TYR A 40 1.52 3.99 -6.00
CA TYR A 40 2.44 2.94 -5.55
C TYR A 40 3.42 2.54 -6.67
N LYS A 41 4.67 2.24 -6.28
CA LYS A 41 5.72 1.78 -7.21
C LYS A 41 5.28 0.55 -8.02
N SER A 42 4.55 -0.37 -7.39
CA SER A 42 4.01 -1.57 -8.04
C SER A 42 3.06 -1.23 -9.20
N VAL A 43 2.18 -0.26 -9.02
CA VAL A 43 1.26 0.22 -10.07
C VAL A 43 2.04 0.82 -11.22
N ALA A 44 3.07 1.65 -10.93
CA ALA A 44 3.92 2.22 -11.96
C ALA A 44 4.64 1.13 -12.79
N ILE A 45 5.20 0.12 -12.12
CA ILE A 45 5.88 -1.02 -12.79
C ILE A 45 4.89 -1.82 -13.65
N GLN A 46 3.72 -2.18 -13.11
CA GLN A 46 2.72 -2.99 -13.80
C GLN A 46 2.15 -2.30 -15.05
N HIS A 47 2.11 -0.97 -15.06
CA HIS A 47 1.66 -0.16 -16.20
C HIS A 47 2.81 0.36 -17.08
N GLY A 48 4.07 0.00 -16.79
CA GLY A 48 5.23 0.48 -17.56
C GLY A 48 5.43 2.00 -17.49
N LEU A 49 4.92 2.65 -16.44
CA LEU A 49 5.05 4.09 -16.22
C LEU A 49 6.45 4.43 -15.71
N LYS A 50 6.94 5.61 -16.07
CA LYS A 50 8.12 6.20 -15.44
C LYS A 50 7.76 6.70 -14.05
N TYR A 51 8.70 6.62 -13.12
CA TYR A 51 8.51 7.09 -11.75
C TYR A 51 9.78 7.77 -11.21
N VAL A 52 9.58 8.58 -10.18
CA VAL A 52 10.65 9.18 -9.39
C VAL A 52 10.63 8.49 -8.03
N GLU A 53 11.77 7.96 -7.59
CA GLU A 53 11.89 7.38 -6.27
C GLU A 53 11.95 8.50 -5.22
N LEU A 54 11.10 8.38 -4.21
CA LEU A 54 11.11 9.26 -3.06
C LEU A 54 12.02 8.68 -1.97
N PRO A 55 12.63 9.50 -1.11
CA PRO A 55 13.40 9.01 0.03
C PRO A 55 12.53 8.18 0.97
N ALA A 56 13.13 7.17 1.61
CA ALA A 56 12.44 6.28 2.56
C ALA A 56 11.77 7.07 3.70
N GLU A 57 12.31 8.23 4.07
CA GLU A 57 11.76 9.11 5.11
C GLU A 57 10.36 9.66 4.80
N VAL A 58 9.90 9.59 3.55
CA VAL A 58 8.61 10.15 3.12
C VAL A 58 7.73 9.21 2.29
N ASP A 59 8.29 8.12 1.74
CA ASP A 59 7.58 7.24 0.81
C ASP A 59 6.75 6.14 1.47
N LEU A 60 6.86 5.99 2.80
CA LEU A 60 6.17 5.00 3.63
C LEU A 60 6.60 3.54 3.36
N SER A 61 7.80 3.30 2.82
CA SER A 61 8.26 1.96 2.45
C SER A 61 8.98 1.19 3.56
N ASP A 62 9.53 1.86 4.58
CA ASP A 62 10.43 1.24 5.56
C ASP A 62 9.84 1.21 6.97
N PRO A 63 9.45 0.03 7.50
CA PRO A 63 8.90 -0.11 8.85
C PRO A 63 9.81 0.42 9.97
N ARG A 64 11.14 0.48 9.74
CA ARG A 64 12.10 1.04 10.71
C ARG A 64 11.90 2.55 10.92
N LEU A 65 11.18 3.21 10.01
CA LEU A 65 10.87 4.64 10.05
C LEU A 65 9.44 4.91 10.54
N ASP A 66 8.72 3.92 11.07
CA ASP A 66 7.34 4.10 11.59
C ASP A 66 7.24 5.22 12.64
N GLU A 67 8.22 5.38 13.53
CA GLU A 67 8.25 6.49 14.49
C GLU A 67 8.30 7.88 13.80
N LEU A 68 8.93 7.96 12.63
CA LEU A 68 8.96 9.17 11.82
C LEU A 68 7.63 9.38 11.10
N TYR A 69 7.10 8.34 10.47
CA TYR A 69 5.83 8.38 9.74
C TYR A 69 4.66 8.76 10.65
N GLN A 70 4.66 8.23 11.88
CA GLN A 70 3.61 8.48 12.88
C GLN A 70 3.55 9.94 13.35
N LYS A 71 4.52 10.79 13.02
CA LYS A 71 4.44 12.24 13.28
C LYS A 71 3.37 12.92 12.43
N ILE A 72 2.94 12.29 11.33
CA ILE A 72 1.92 12.81 10.45
C ILE A 72 0.57 12.15 10.76
N HIS A 73 -0.40 13.00 11.09
CA HIS A 73 -1.78 12.62 11.32
C HIS A 73 -2.65 13.32 10.28
N VAL A 74 -3.51 12.56 9.61
CA VAL A 74 -4.48 13.05 8.63
C VAL A 74 -5.87 12.86 9.20
N TYR A 75 -6.61 13.95 9.33
CA TYR A 75 -7.98 13.95 9.81
C TYR A 75 -8.93 14.06 8.63
N LEU A 76 -9.71 12.99 8.43
CA LEU A 76 -10.68 12.86 7.35
C LEU A 76 -12.10 12.99 7.90
N PHE A 77 -12.92 13.81 7.26
CA PHE A 77 -14.35 13.83 7.51
C PHE A 77 -15.02 13.04 6.39
N TYR A 78 -15.53 11.84 6.69
CA TYR A 78 -16.13 10.92 5.71
C TYR A 78 -17.51 11.41 5.22
N LYS A 79 -17.61 12.64 4.73
CA LYS A 79 -18.88 13.32 4.41
C LYS A 79 -19.88 13.32 5.57
N THR A 80 -19.37 13.22 6.80
CA THR A 80 -20.12 13.31 8.06
C THR A 80 -19.31 14.17 9.04
N GLU A 81 -19.93 14.59 10.14
CA GLU A 81 -19.21 15.31 11.23
C GLU A 81 -18.27 14.40 12.03
N LYS A 82 -18.28 13.08 11.78
CA LYS A 82 -17.36 12.14 12.46
C LYS A 82 -15.99 12.19 11.81
N GLN A 83 -15.02 12.65 12.58
CA GLN A 83 -13.61 12.68 12.24
C GLN A 83 -13.00 11.28 12.35
N GLY A 84 -12.44 10.79 11.24
CA GLY A 84 -11.49 9.68 11.24
C GLY A 84 -10.07 10.23 11.32
N GLU A 85 -9.20 9.53 12.05
CA GLU A 85 -7.77 9.81 12.10
C GLU A 85 -7.02 8.70 11.39
N ILE A 86 -6.15 9.07 10.46
CA ILE A 86 -5.16 8.19 9.86
C ILE A 86 -3.79 8.69 10.32
N VAL A 87 -3.07 7.83 11.02
CA VAL A 87 -1.69 8.06 11.43
C VAL A 87 -0.78 7.46 10.35
N GLY A 88 0.24 8.19 9.94
CA GLY A 88 1.22 7.71 8.97
C GLY A 88 1.92 6.45 9.48
N GLN A 89 2.05 5.44 8.62
CA GLN A 89 2.71 4.18 8.91
C GLN A 89 3.25 3.58 7.60
N SER A 90 4.26 2.73 7.71
CA SER A 90 4.77 1.92 6.60
C SER A 90 3.66 1.09 5.93
N ILE A 91 3.80 0.93 4.61
CA ILE A 91 2.87 0.17 3.78
C ILE A 91 3.40 -1.26 3.68
N VAL A 92 2.95 -2.11 4.60
CA VAL A 92 3.32 -3.52 4.67
C VAL A 92 2.11 -4.40 4.41
N TYR A 93 2.25 -5.36 3.50
CA TYR A 93 1.23 -6.37 3.27
C TYR A 93 1.26 -7.44 4.35
N GLY A 94 0.13 -7.62 5.05
CA GLY A 94 -0.10 -8.72 5.97
C GLY A 94 -0.94 -9.83 5.34
N LEU A 95 -0.66 -11.07 5.71
CA LEU A 95 -1.46 -12.24 5.32
C LEU A 95 -1.84 -13.06 6.55
N THR A 96 -2.97 -13.76 6.49
CA THR A 96 -3.41 -14.64 7.58
C THR A 96 -4.25 -15.81 7.06
N ILE A 97 -4.31 -16.89 7.85
CA ILE A 97 -5.28 -17.98 7.65
C ILE A 97 -6.41 -17.74 8.67
N PRO A 98 -7.63 -17.40 8.24
CA PRO A 98 -8.75 -17.17 9.16
C PRO A 98 -9.04 -18.39 10.02
N ARG A 99 -9.44 -18.16 11.28
CA ARG A 99 -9.78 -19.26 12.22
C ARG A 99 -10.91 -20.16 11.71
N CYS A 100 -11.82 -19.61 10.90
CA CYS A 100 -12.93 -20.32 10.29
C CYS A 100 -12.60 -20.94 8.91
N CYS A 101 -11.31 -21.03 8.54
CA CYS A 101 -10.89 -21.60 7.26
C CYS A 101 -11.41 -23.04 7.10
N GLN A 102 -12.19 -23.29 6.05
CA GLN A 102 -12.78 -24.60 5.78
C GLN A 102 -11.76 -25.63 5.30
N ASN A 103 -10.70 -25.18 4.63
CA ASN A 103 -9.63 -26.04 4.12
C ASN A 103 -8.27 -25.51 4.56
N LYS A 104 -7.94 -25.77 5.83
CA LYS A 104 -6.70 -25.28 6.46
C LYS A 104 -5.45 -25.85 5.80
N GLU A 105 -5.48 -27.09 5.34
CA GLU A 105 -4.34 -27.73 4.68
C GLU A 105 -3.99 -27.03 3.36
N LEU A 106 -4.98 -26.76 2.51
CA LEU A 106 -4.75 -26.04 1.27
C LEU A 106 -4.33 -24.58 1.52
N ALA A 107 -4.88 -23.93 2.55
CA ALA A 107 -4.45 -22.59 2.94
C ALA A 107 -2.96 -22.56 3.36
N ILE A 108 -2.50 -23.54 4.15
CA ILE A 108 -1.08 -23.68 4.51
C ILE A 108 -0.23 -23.88 3.25
N ARG A 109 -0.65 -24.74 2.32
CA ARG A 109 0.07 -24.95 1.05
C ARG A 109 0.16 -23.67 0.21
N PHE A 110 -0.89 -22.88 0.16
CA PHE A 110 -0.89 -21.59 -0.54
C PHE A 110 0.07 -20.59 0.13
N VAL A 111 0.05 -20.49 1.45
CA VAL A 111 0.99 -19.62 2.17
C VAL A 111 2.44 -20.04 1.92
N ASN A 112 2.75 -21.34 1.99
CA ASN A 112 4.10 -21.81 1.68
C ASN A 112 4.53 -21.53 0.24
N PHE A 113 3.61 -21.66 -0.74
CA PHE A 113 3.90 -21.26 -2.11
C PHE A 113 4.20 -19.77 -2.21
N LEU A 114 3.39 -18.91 -1.57
CA LEU A 114 3.60 -17.47 -1.56
C LEU A 114 4.95 -17.09 -0.92
N LEU A 115 5.37 -17.78 0.15
CA LEU A 115 6.63 -17.52 0.85
C LEU A 115 7.86 -18.15 0.18
N SER A 116 7.66 -19.09 -0.74
CA SER A 116 8.74 -19.75 -1.49
C SER A 116 9.46 -18.79 -2.45
N ASP A 117 10.60 -19.22 -2.98
CA ASP A 117 11.36 -18.46 -3.98
C ASP A 117 10.50 -18.05 -5.19
N ALA A 118 9.64 -18.96 -5.66
CA ALA A 118 8.74 -18.67 -6.79
C ALA A 118 7.70 -17.59 -6.43
N GLY A 119 7.19 -17.60 -5.20
CA GLY A 119 6.27 -16.56 -4.73
C GLY A 119 6.97 -15.20 -4.59
N ARG A 120 8.19 -15.20 -4.05
CA ARG A 120 9.02 -13.98 -3.90
C ARG A 120 9.37 -13.37 -5.26
N GLU A 121 9.76 -14.19 -6.22
CA GLU A 121 10.05 -13.75 -7.59
C GLU A 121 8.84 -13.05 -8.24
N ILE A 122 7.64 -13.61 -8.11
CA ILE A 122 6.40 -13.00 -8.61
C ILE A 122 6.17 -11.61 -8.00
N PHE A 123 6.43 -11.46 -6.70
CA PHE A 123 6.26 -10.20 -5.98
C PHE A 123 7.31 -9.16 -6.39
N ASP A 124 8.57 -9.58 -6.53
CA ASP A 124 9.67 -8.72 -7.00
C ASP A 124 9.42 -8.20 -8.42
N GLU A 125 9.02 -9.08 -9.35
CA GLU A 125 8.64 -8.72 -10.73
C GLU A 125 7.44 -7.75 -10.76
N SER A 126 6.54 -7.87 -9.79
CA SER A 126 5.36 -7.00 -9.64
C SER A 126 5.69 -5.68 -8.90
N GLY A 127 6.95 -5.43 -8.55
CA GLY A 127 7.38 -4.21 -7.87
C GLY A 127 7.00 -4.15 -6.39
N GLN A 128 6.80 -5.30 -5.75
CA GLN A 128 6.36 -5.43 -4.36
C GLN A 128 7.30 -6.36 -3.58
N PRO A 129 8.57 -5.97 -3.38
CA PRO A 129 9.53 -6.85 -2.74
C PRO A 129 9.13 -7.21 -1.31
N PHE A 130 9.53 -8.41 -0.88
CA PHE A 130 9.32 -8.84 0.50
C PHE A 130 10.18 -8.02 1.46
N LEU A 131 9.74 -7.97 2.73
CA LEU A 131 10.61 -7.51 3.81
C LEU A 131 11.85 -8.41 3.93
N GLU A 132 12.98 -7.83 4.32
CA GLU A 132 14.21 -8.57 4.64
C GLU A 132 13.94 -9.67 5.68
N LYS A 133 13.04 -9.40 6.62
CA LYS A 133 12.58 -10.35 7.63
C LYS A 133 11.06 -10.33 7.71
N ILE A 134 10.45 -11.51 7.62
CA ILE A 134 9.01 -11.66 7.82
C ILE A 134 8.69 -11.45 9.30
N GLU A 135 7.75 -10.54 9.55
CA GLU A 135 7.18 -10.34 10.88
C GLU A 135 5.99 -11.25 11.10
N VAL A 136 5.90 -11.81 12.30
CA VAL A 136 4.85 -12.74 12.70
C VAL A 136 4.15 -12.19 13.93
N SER A 137 2.83 -12.10 13.86
CA SER A 137 1.99 -11.74 14.99
C SER A 137 1.00 -12.87 15.30
N GLY A 138 1.02 -13.36 16.54
CA GLY A 138 0.18 -14.47 17.00
C GLY A 138 0.75 -15.85 16.69
N GLU A 139 -0.14 -16.85 16.63
CA GLU A 139 0.23 -18.25 16.41
C GLU A 139 0.35 -18.57 14.93
N VAL A 140 1.49 -19.15 14.54
CA VAL A 140 1.72 -19.69 13.21
C VAL A 140 1.30 -21.17 13.20
N PRO A 141 0.36 -21.57 12.33
CA PRO A 141 0.03 -22.99 12.15
C PRO A 141 1.27 -23.84 11.86
N ASN A 142 1.35 -25.01 12.48
CA ASN A 142 2.35 -26.02 12.14
C ASN A 142 2.33 -26.30 10.63
N GLY A 143 3.52 -26.35 10.01
CA GLY A 143 3.68 -26.61 8.58
C GLY A 143 3.86 -25.36 7.71
N ILE A 144 3.78 -24.15 8.27
CA ILE A 144 4.24 -22.94 7.56
C ILE A 144 5.76 -22.84 7.65
N GLU A 145 6.40 -22.70 6.49
CA GLU A 145 7.85 -22.51 6.35
C GLU A 145 8.10 -21.02 6.07
N LEU A 146 8.70 -20.32 7.04
CA LEU A 146 8.87 -18.86 6.95
C LEU A 146 10.09 -18.42 6.11
N GLY A 147 10.74 -19.33 5.41
CA GLY A 147 12.02 -19.08 4.75
C GLY A 147 13.19 -19.08 5.72
#